data_AF-A0A661QLU8-F1
#
_entry.id   AF-A0A661QLU8-F1
#
_cell.length_a   1.000
_cell.length_b   1.000
_cell.length_c   1.000
_cell.angle_alpha   90.00
_cell.angle_beta   90.00
_cell.angle_gamma   90.00
#
_symmetry.space_group_name_H-M   'P 1'
#
loop_
_entity.id
_entity.type
_entity.pdbx_description
1 polymer ?
#
loop_
_entity_poly.entity_id
_entity_poly.type
_entity_poly.pdbx_seq_one_letter_code
_entity_poly.pdbx_strand_id
1 'polypeptide(L)'
;MLLGIVTVDDILDVSEEEVNEDFQKASAISPIEESYYSISATMLYKKRIGWLLILLITDFLSSGIIAYFENAIKAVIALAFFIPVLIDSGGNIAAQSSTLIIRALATGELTIKNWFNVVKKELLIGMMIGIILGFFLAWRPDNRNDCRDVYDCYNSLGNSVGKFIADCVNKIQIGSGSH
;
A
#
# COMPACT_ATOMS: atom_id res chain seq x y z
N MET A 1 37.37 -20.42 32.25
CA MET A 1 37.19 -20.00 30.85
C MET A 1 36.11 -20.91 30.27
N LEU A 2 34.87 -20.45 30.17
CA LEU A 2 33.77 -21.17 29.54
C LEU A 2 33.24 -20.27 28.42
N LEU A 3 33.84 -20.41 27.24
CA LEU A 3 33.31 -19.81 26.01
C LEU A 3 32.31 -20.83 25.48
N GLY A 4 31.03 -20.56 25.74
CA GLY A 4 29.91 -21.33 25.27
C GLY A 4 29.91 -21.40 23.74
N ILE A 5 29.69 -22.60 23.24
CA ILE A 5 29.34 -22.88 21.86
C ILE A 5 28.05 -22.10 21.56
N VAL A 6 28.08 -21.24 20.55
CA VAL A 6 26.88 -20.74 19.88
C VAL A 6 26.41 -21.89 18.98
N THR A 7 25.27 -22.48 19.29
CA THR A 7 24.73 -23.63 18.56
C THR A 7 23.94 -23.12 17.36
N VAL A 8 23.87 -23.86 16.27
CA VAL A 8 23.08 -23.47 15.07
C VAL A 8 21.60 -23.28 15.43
N ASP A 9 21.11 -23.98 16.46
CA ASP A 9 19.76 -23.84 17.01
C ASP A 9 19.51 -22.43 17.60
N ASP A 10 20.52 -21.81 18.24
CA ASP A 10 20.41 -20.45 18.80
C ASP A 10 20.34 -19.37 17.69
N ILE A 11 20.89 -19.66 16.50
CA ILE A 11 20.81 -18.76 15.33
C ILE A 11 19.44 -18.85 14.65
N LEU A 12 18.84 -20.05 14.65
CA LEU A 12 17.52 -20.28 14.06
C LEU A 12 16.41 -19.61 14.88
N ASP A 13 16.45 -19.73 16.21
CA ASP A 13 15.45 -19.10 17.10
C ASP A 13 15.55 -17.56 17.04
N VAL A 14 16.77 -16.99 17.02
CA VAL A 14 16.96 -15.54 16.87
C VAL A 14 16.50 -15.03 15.50
N SER A 15 16.69 -15.81 14.43
CA SER A 15 16.21 -15.43 13.10
C SER A 15 14.68 -15.43 13.00
N GLU A 16 13.98 -16.29 13.74
CA GLU A 16 12.52 -16.31 13.75
C GLU A 16 11.93 -15.16 14.60
N GLU A 17 12.54 -14.85 15.74
CA GLU A 17 12.11 -13.74 16.60
C GLU A 17 12.27 -12.38 15.91
N GLU A 18 13.41 -12.13 15.26
CA GLU A 18 13.67 -10.90 14.51
C GLU A 18 12.67 -10.71 13.35
N VAL A 19 12.36 -11.78 12.60
CA VAL A 19 11.38 -11.73 11.50
C VAL A 19 9.97 -11.43 12.02
N ASN A 20 9.59 -11.98 13.18
CA ASN A 20 8.29 -11.71 13.79
C ASN A 20 8.23 -10.28 14.37
N GLU A 21 9.30 -9.81 15.01
CA GLU A 21 9.37 -8.46 15.55
C GLU A 21 9.30 -7.40 14.43
N ASP A 22 10.04 -7.59 13.34
CA ASP A 22 10.01 -6.70 12.18
C ASP A 22 8.64 -6.67 11.50
N PHE A 23 7.96 -7.81 11.42
CA PHE A 23 6.60 -7.86 10.87
C PHE A 23 5.58 -7.12 11.76
N GLN A 24 5.72 -7.25 13.08
CA GLN A 24 4.85 -6.57 14.04
C GLN A 24 5.09 -5.05 14.02
N LYS A 25 6.35 -4.61 13.97
CA LYS A 25 6.73 -3.20 13.80
C LYS A 25 6.25 -2.64 12.47
N ALA A 26 6.39 -3.38 11.37
CA ALA A 26 5.91 -2.98 10.04
C ALA A 26 4.38 -2.80 10.00
N SER A 27 3.65 -3.50 10.86
CA SER A 27 2.20 -3.38 11.01
C SER A 27 1.75 -2.26 11.98
N ALA A 28 2.69 -1.48 12.51
CA ALA A 28 2.48 -0.42 13.50
C ALA A 28 1.73 -0.88 14.77
N ILE A 29 1.85 -2.17 15.11
CA ILE A 29 1.35 -2.73 16.37
C ILE A 29 2.57 -2.88 17.28
N SER A 30 2.50 -2.44 18.54
CA SER A 30 3.59 -2.70 19.48
C SER A 30 3.85 -4.20 19.57
N PRO A 31 5.10 -4.65 19.73
CA PRO A 31 5.41 -6.08 19.78
C PRO A 31 4.53 -6.78 20.80
N ILE A 32 3.90 -7.87 20.39
CA ILE A 32 3.13 -8.73 21.28
C ILE A 32 3.89 -10.04 21.40
N GLU A 33 4.48 -10.24 22.58
CA GLU A 33 5.26 -11.42 22.94
C GLU A 33 4.36 -12.64 23.25
N GLU A 34 3.04 -12.44 23.33
CA GLU A 34 2.06 -13.50 23.64
C GLU A 34 1.35 -14.03 22.37
N SER A 35 0.95 -15.30 22.41
CA SER A 35 0.20 -15.95 21.33
C SER A 35 -1.11 -15.23 21.01
N TYR A 36 -1.45 -15.09 19.72
CA TYR A 36 -2.67 -14.41 19.27
C TYR A 36 -3.95 -14.89 19.99
N TYR A 37 -4.01 -16.19 20.30
CA TYR A 37 -5.15 -16.82 20.97
C TYR A 37 -5.20 -16.59 22.49
N SER A 38 -4.08 -16.25 23.13
CA SER A 38 -4.04 -15.95 24.57
C SER A 38 -4.28 -14.48 24.89
N ILE A 39 -4.16 -13.59 23.91
CA ILE A 39 -4.36 -12.15 24.10
C ILE A 39 -5.85 -11.81 24.21
N SER A 40 -6.21 -11.07 25.26
CA SER A 40 -7.57 -10.53 25.39
C SER A 40 -7.89 -9.49 24.31
N ALA A 41 -9.12 -9.50 23.78
CA ALA A 41 -9.58 -8.51 22.79
C ALA A 41 -9.38 -7.05 23.27
N THR A 42 -9.54 -6.80 24.57
CA THR A 42 -9.32 -5.48 25.19
C THR A 42 -7.86 -5.04 25.11
N MET A 43 -6.91 -5.97 25.27
CA MET A 43 -5.49 -5.66 25.13
C MET A 43 -5.15 -5.32 23.67
N LEU A 44 -5.64 -6.11 22.71
CA LEU A 44 -5.43 -5.87 21.29
C LEU A 44 -6.06 -4.54 20.83
N TYR A 45 -7.26 -4.22 21.33
CA TYR A 45 -7.92 -2.92 21.11
C TYR A 45 -7.04 -1.75 21.58
N LYS A 46 -6.54 -1.80 22.83
CA LYS A 46 -5.70 -0.73 23.39
C LYS A 46 -4.41 -0.51 22.60
N LYS A 47 -3.82 -1.59 22.07
CA LYS A 47 -2.60 -1.52 21.23
C LYS A 47 -2.86 -0.91 19.85
N ARG A 48 -4.06 -1.07 19.28
CA ARG A 48 -4.43 -0.55 17.96
C ARG A 48 -5.03 0.85 18.00
N ILE A 49 -5.89 1.15 18.97
CA ILE A 49 -6.67 2.40 19.01
C ILE A 49 -5.79 3.64 19.04
N GLY A 50 -4.65 3.60 19.75
CA GLY A 50 -3.72 4.73 19.79
C GLY A 50 -3.18 5.08 18.41
N TRP A 51 -2.71 4.07 17.67
CA TRP A 51 -2.21 4.25 16.31
C TRP A 51 -3.32 4.67 15.34
N LEU A 52 -4.50 4.04 15.42
CA LEU A 52 -5.64 4.38 14.57
C LEU A 52 -6.13 5.82 14.77
N LEU A 53 -6.09 6.35 16.00
CA LEU A 53 -6.44 7.74 16.26
C LEU A 53 -5.43 8.73 15.65
N ILE A 54 -4.14 8.39 15.63
CA ILE A 54 -3.11 9.22 14.97
C ILE A 54 -3.34 9.22 13.45
N LEU A 55 -3.64 8.06 12.86
CA LEU A 55 -4.01 7.96 11.44
C LEU A 55 -5.26 8.79 11.13
N LEU A 56 -6.29 8.71 11.97
CA LEU A 56 -7.53 9.47 11.80
C LEU A 56 -7.29 11.00 11.81
N ILE A 57 -6.42 11.49 12.69
CA ILE A 57 -6.06 12.92 12.72
C ILE A 57 -5.34 13.31 11.43
N THR A 58 -4.45 12.44 10.93
CA THR A 58 -3.74 12.65 9.66
C THR A 58 -4.72 12.68 8.48
N ASP A 59 -5.73 11.81 8.48
CA ASP A 59 -6.78 11.78 7.47
C ASP A 59 -7.62 13.06 7.47
N PHE A 60 -7.93 13.62 8.65
CA PHE A 60 -8.61 14.91 8.73
C PHE A 60 -7.79 16.06 8.14
N LEU A 61 -6.47 16.06 8.34
CA LEU A 61 -5.58 17.04 7.69
C LEU A 61 -5.60 16.89 6.17
N SER A 62 -5.54 15.65 5.67
CA SER A 62 -5.62 15.35 4.23
C SER A 62 -6.95 15.82 3.63
N SER A 63 -8.07 15.57 4.31
CA SER A 63 -9.39 16.06 3.91
C SER A 63 -9.45 17.59 3.87
N GLY A 64 -8.84 18.27 4.84
CA GLY A 64 -8.72 19.73 4.86
C GLY A 64 -7.95 20.29 3.66
N ILE A 65 -6.89 19.60 3.22
CA ILE A 65 -6.15 19.97 1.99
C ILE A 65 -7.05 19.82 0.77
N ILE A 66 -7.80 18.73 0.64
CA ILE A 66 -8.74 18.54 -0.48
C ILE A 66 -9.79 19.65 -0.51
N ALA A 67 -10.34 20.03 0.65
CA ALA A 67 -11.31 21.13 0.76
C ALA A 67 -10.71 22.48 0.34
N TYR A 68 -9.43 22.75 0.62
CA TYR A 68 -8.74 23.95 0.14
C TYR A 68 -8.70 24.03 -1.39
N PHE A 69 -8.59 22.88 -2.08
CA PHE A 69 -8.60 22.79 -3.55
C PHE A 69 -10.00 22.68 -4.18
N GLU A 70 -11.08 22.95 -3.42
CA GLU A 70 -12.46 22.86 -3.90
C GLU A 70 -12.70 23.65 -5.20
N ASN A 71 -12.12 24.85 -5.33
CA ASN A 71 -12.27 25.67 -6.54
C ASN A 71 -11.63 25.03 -7.79
N ALA A 72 -10.51 24.33 -7.63
CA ALA A 72 -9.87 23.60 -8.73
C ALA A 72 -10.69 22.38 -9.14
N ILE A 73 -11.24 21.66 -8.17
CA ILE A 73 -12.13 20.51 -8.41
C ILE A 73 -13.43 20.98 -9.09
N LYS A 74 -14.00 22.12 -8.71
CA LYS A 74 -15.18 22.69 -9.38
C LYS A 74 -14.89 23.09 -10.84
N ALA A 75 -13.68 23.56 -11.14
CA ALA A 75 -13.28 23.88 -12.50
C ALA A 75 -13.15 22.63 -13.39
N VAL A 76 -12.64 21.53 -12.82
CA VAL A 76 -12.50 20.24 -13.52
C VAL A 76 -12.87 19.10 -12.57
N ILE A 77 -14.16 18.73 -12.55
CA ILE A 77 -14.68 17.73 -11.60
C ILE A 77 -14.02 16.36 -11.80
N ALA A 78 -13.55 16.06 -13.03
CA ALA A 78 -12.81 14.84 -13.33
C ALA A 78 -11.53 14.64 -12.48
N LEU A 79 -10.96 15.70 -11.91
CA LEU A 79 -9.83 15.61 -10.96
C LEU A 79 -10.17 14.75 -9.74
N ALA A 80 -11.43 14.76 -9.30
CA ALA A 80 -11.86 13.98 -8.14
C ALA A 80 -11.72 12.46 -8.37
N PHE A 81 -11.77 11.98 -9.63
CA PHE A 81 -11.58 10.56 -9.94
C PHE A 81 -10.14 10.09 -9.78
N PHE A 82 -9.17 11.01 -9.91
CA PHE A 82 -7.77 10.67 -9.71
C PHE A 82 -7.41 10.58 -8.23
N ILE A 83 -8.17 11.21 -7.33
CA ILE A 83 -7.87 11.22 -5.89
C ILE A 83 -7.79 9.80 -5.31
N PRO A 84 -8.82 8.92 -5.44
CA PRO A 84 -8.75 7.57 -4.88
C PRO A 84 -7.68 6.71 -5.56
N VAL A 85 -7.53 6.83 -6.89
CA VAL A 85 -6.56 6.05 -7.66
C VAL A 85 -5.13 6.38 -7.26
N LEU A 86 -4.83 7.67 -7.06
CA LEU A 86 -3.50 8.12 -6.62
C LEU A 86 -3.21 7.72 -5.18
N ILE A 87 -4.20 7.81 -4.29
CA ILE A 87 -4.05 7.40 -2.88
C ILE A 87 -3.78 5.89 -2.78
N ASP A 88 -4.59 5.07 -3.46
CA ASP A 88 -4.45 3.60 -3.43
C ASP A 88 -3.13 3.15 -4.06
N SER A 89 -2.81 3.65 -5.26
CA SER A 89 -1.55 3.32 -5.94
C SER A 89 -0.34 3.78 -5.12
N GLY A 90 -0.40 4.99 -4.55
CA GLY A 90 0.66 5.52 -3.70
C GLY A 90 0.88 4.70 -2.44
N GLY A 91 -0.20 4.29 -1.77
CA GLY A 91 -0.14 3.40 -0.61
C GLY A 91 0.45 2.03 -0.93
N ASN A 92 0.01 1.41 -2.02
CA ASN A 92 0.50 0.11 -2.46
C ASN A 92 1.99 0.14 -2.83
N ILE A 93 2.44 1.18 -3.57
CA ILE A 93 3.85 1.37 -3.92
C ILE A 93 4.69 1.64 -2.67
N ALA A 94 4.20 2.47 -1.75
CA ALA A 94 4.91 2.77 -0.49
C ALA A 94 5.08 1.52 0.38
N ALA A 95 4.08 0.64 0.46
CA ALA A 95 4.16 -0.62 1.19
C ALA A 95 5.14 -1.62 0.55
N GLN A 96 5.18 -1.70 -0.77
CA GLN A 96 6.16 -2.52 -1.50
C GLN A 96 7.58 -2.02 -1.27
N SER A 97 7.79 -0.71 -1.43
CA SER A 97 9.10 -0.06 -1.27
C SER A 97 9.60 -0.18 0.18
N SER A 98 8.74 0.07 1.18
CA SER A 98 9.12 -0.03 2.59
C SER A 98 9.56 -1.44 2.96
N THR A 99 8.85 -2.46 2.49
CA THR A 99 9.19 -3.87 2.74
C THR A 99 10.54 -4.23 2.15
N LEU A 100 10.82 -3.81 0.91
CA LEU A 100 12.11 -4.07 0.25
C LEU A 100 13.26 -3.34 0.95
N ILE A 101 13.04 -2.09 1.36
CA ILE A 101 14.06 -1.28 2.04
C ILE A 101 14.34 -1.82 3.44
N ILE A 102 13.31 -2.15 4.23
CA ILE A 102 13.47 -2.73 5.57
C ILE A 102 14.26 -4.04 5.49
N ARG A 103 13.89 -4.93 4.56
CA ARG A 103 14.62 -6.17 4.34
C ARG A 103 16.08 -5.92 3.98
N ALA A 104 16.36 -5.00 3.05
CA ALA A 104 17.73 -4.70 2.64
C ALA A 104 18.56 -4.04 3.76
N LEU A 105 17.92 -3.33 4.68
CA LEU A 105 18.57 -2.83 5.90
C LEU A 105 18.86 -4.00 6.87
N ALA A 106 17.91 -4.90 7.08
CA ALA A 106 18.06 -6.07 7.96
C ALA A 106 19.12 -7.06 7.46
N THR A 107 19.24 -7.26 6.13
CA THR A 107 20.29 -8.12 5.54
C THR A 107 21.64 -7.43 5.41
N GLY A 108 21.75 -6.14 5.77
CA GLY A 108 22.98 -5.36 5.66
C GLY A 108 23.37 -4.99 4.22
N GLU A 109 22.53 -5.30 3.22
CA GLU A 109 22.72 -4.92 1.82
C GLU A 109 22.66 -3.39 1.62
N LEU A 110 21.89 -2.71 2.46
CA LEU A 110 21.73 -1.27 2.46
C LEU A 110 22.28 -0.65 3.75
N THR A 111 23.15 0.35 3.60
CA THR A 111 23.63 1.18 4.71
C THR A 111 22.98 2.56 4.64
N ILE A 112 22.65 3.14 5.80
CA ILE A 112 22.01 4.48 5.90
C ILE A 112 22.81 5.55 5.14
N LYS A 113 24.13 5.42 4.99
CA LYS A 113 24.97 6.33 4.19
C LYS A 113 24.58 6.42 2.71
N ASN A 114 23.95 5.39 2.14
CA ASN A 114 23.60 5.30 0.72
C ASN A 114 22.13 5.63 0.41
N TRP A 115 21.37 6.14 1.39
CA TRP A 115 19.93 6.41 1.26
C TRP A 115 19.55 7.26 0.03
N PHE A 116 20.40 8.22 -0.35
CA PHE A 116 20.15 9.10 -1.49
C PHE A 116 20.13 8.35 -2.83
N ASN A 117 20.95 7.30 -2.99
CA ASN A 117 20.95 6.47 -4.20
C ASN A 117 19.68 5.62 -4.29
N VAL A 118 19.14 5.18 -3.14
CA VAL A 118 17.84 4.49 -3.06
C VAL A 118 16.72 5.42 -3.50
N VAL A 119 16.65 6.63 -2.95
CA VAL A 119 15.64 7.62 -3.31
C VAL A 119 15.64 7.92 -4.81
N LYS A 120 16.82 8.09 -5.42
CA LYS A 120 16.92 8.28 -6.88
C LYS A 120 16.37 7.11 -7.67
N LYS A 121 16.68 5.87 -7.25
CA LYS A 121 16.22 4.66 -7.92
C LYS A 121 14.69 4.52 -7.82
N GLU A 122 14.14 4.71 -6.63
CA GLU A 122 12.69 4.68 -6.39
C GLU A 122 11.95 5.79 -7.15
N LEU A 123 12.53 6.98 -7.25
CA LEU A 123 11.97 8.10 -8.02
C LEU A 123 11.90 7.78 -9.53
N LEU A 124 12.91 7.10 -10.07
CA LEU A 124 12.93 6.66 -11.46
C LEU A 124 11.89 5.56 -11.72
N ILE A 125 11.78 4.58 -10.81
CA ILE A 125 10.75 3.53 -10.88
C ILE A 125 9.35 4.16 -10.80
N GLY A 126 9.14 5.10 -9.88
CA GLY A 126 7.89 5.84 -9.73
C GLY A 126 7.51 6.61 -11.00
N MET A 127 8.47 7.26 -11.68
CA MET A 127 8.22 7.88 -12.99
C MET A 127 7.80 6.86 -14.04
N MET A 128 8.45 5.70 -14.12
CA MET A 128 8.09 4.66 -15.09
C MET A 128 6.67 4.13 -14.84
N ILE A 129 6.31 3.87 -13.58
CA ILE A 129 4.96 3.45 -13.20
C ILE A 129 3.94 4.56 -13.54
N GLY A 130 4.26 5.81 -13.23
CA GLY A 130 3.42 6.96 -13.55
C GLY A 130 3.14 7.12 -15.05
N ILE A 131 4.15 6.92 -15.89
CA ILE A 131 4.00 6.95 -17.36
C ILE A 131 3.08 5.82 -17.83
N ILE A 132 3.26 4.61 -17.31
CA ILE A 132 2.43 3.45 -17.69
C ILE A 132 0.99 3.66 -17.26
N LEU A 133 0.74 4.11 -16.03
CA LEU A 133 -0.61 4.41 -15.53
C LEU A 133 -1.27 5.53 -16.34
N GLY A 134 -0.53 6.61 -16.62
CA GLY A 134 -1.00 7.69 -17.48
C GLY A 134 -1.36 7.20 -18.89
N PHE A 135 -0.55 6.31 -19.45
CA PHE A 135 -0.84 5.68 -20.74
C PHE A 135 -2.10 4.80 -20.69
N PHE A 136 -2.30 3.98 -19.65
CA PHE A 136 -3.51 3.17 -19.49
C PHE A 136 -4.78 4.02 -19.35
N LEU A 137 -4.70 5.11 -18.59
CA LEU A 137 -5.80 6.07 -18.43
C LEU A 137 -6.12 6.78 -19.76
N ALA A 138 -5.10 7.11 -20.55
CA ALA A 138 -5.25 7.71 -21.88
C ALA A 138 -5.71 6.72 -22.95
N TRP A 139 -5.32 5.45 -22.85
CA TRP A 139 -5.68 4.38 -23.79
C TRP A 139 -7.13 3.90 -23.60
N ARG A 140 -7.80 4.30 -22.52
CA ARG A 140 -9.21 4.02 -22.32
C ARG A 140 -9.99 4.49 -23.56
N PRO A 141 -10.70 3.58 -24.26
CA PRO A 141 -11.56 3.96 -25.38
C PRO A 141 -12.75 4.72 -24.80
N ASP A 142 -12.55 6.02 -24.59
CA ASP A 142 -13.57 6.94 -24.14
C ASP A 142 -14.47 7.23 -25.34
N ASN A 143 -15.63 6.56 -25.37
CA ASN A 143 -16.71 6.94 -26.27
C ASN A 143 -17.30 8.24 -25.70
N ARG A 144 -16.59 9.35 -25.95
CA ARG A 144 -16.81 10.71 -25.43
C ARG A 144 -18.23 11.26 -25.60
N ASN A 145 -19.07 10.56 -26.36
CA ASN A 145 -20.45 10.90 -26.69
C ASN A 145 -21.47 10.36 -25.68
N ASP A 146 -21.09 9.44 -24.79
CA ASP A 146 -22.00 8.79 -23.83
C ASP A 146 -22.04 9.50 -22.46
N CYS A 147 -21.02 10.30 -22.13
CA CYS A 147 -20.94 11.03 -20.87
C CYS A 147 -21.35 12.49 -21.10
N ARG A 148 -22.59 12.85 -20.74
CA ARG A 148 -23.05 14.25 -20.78
C ARG A 148 -22.58 15.02 -19.56
N ASP A 149 -22.61 14.38 -18.40
CA ASP A 149 -22.17 14.95 -17.13
C ASP A 149 -21.20 14.01 -16.41
N VAL A 150 -20.47 14.57 -15.44
CA VAL A 150 -19.42 13.87 -14.69
C VAL A 150 -19.99 12.69 -13.89
N TYR A 151 -21.26 12.75 -13.48
CA TYR A 151 -21.95 11.65 -12.79
C TYR A 151 -22.15 10.43 -13.70
N ASP A 152 -22.45 10.66 -14.99
CA ASP A 152 -22.54 9.60 -16.00
C ASP A 152 -21.15 9.00 -16.26
N CYS A 153 -20.11 9.84 -16.25
CA CYS A 153 -18.72 9.37 -16.38
C CYS A 153 -18.29 8.55 -15.17
N TYR A 154 -18.66 8.95 -13.94
CA TYR A 154 -18.42 8.17 -12.72
C TYR A 154 -19.10 6.81 -12.76
N ASN A 155 -20.39 6.77 -13.09
CA ASN A 155 -21.14 5.51 -13.19
C ASN A 155 -20.65 4.63 -14.35
N SER A 156 -20.28 5.23 -15.48
CA SER A 156 -19.69 4.51 -16.62
C SER A 156 -18.30 3.96 -16.30
N LEU A 157 -17.48 4.71 -15.54
CA LEU A 157 -16.18 4.25 -15.04
C LEU A 157 -16.37 3.09 -14.06
N GLY A 158 -17.28 3.23 -13.09
CA GLY A 158 -17.63 2.15 -12.14
C GLY A 158 -18.13 0.90 -12.84
N ASN A 159 -19.02 1.05 -13.83
CA ASN A 159 -19.53 -0.05 -14.65
C ASN A 159 -18.42 -0.69 -15.51
N SER A 160 -17.53 0.10 -16.07
CA SER A 160 -16.46 -0.40 -16.96
C SER A 160 -15.34 -1.08 -16.18
N VAL A 161 -14.96 -0.55 -15.01
CA VAL A 161 -14.06 -1.22 -14.06
C VAL A 161 -14.71 -2.48 -13.51
N GLY A 162 -16.00 -2.42 -13.14
CA GLY A 162 -16.76 -3.59 -12.71
C GLY A 162 -16.85 -4.66 -13.80
N LYS A 163 -17.02 -4.27 -15.06
CA LYS A 163 -17.02 -5.18 -16.21
C LYS A 163 -15.63 -5.77 -16.50
N PHE A 164 -14.57 -4.97 -16.37
CA PHE A 164 -13.19 -5.45 -16.47
C PHE A 164 -12.84 -6.44 -15.36
N ILE A 165 -13.23 -6.15 -14.11
CA ILE A 165 -13.06 -7.07 -12.98
C ILE A 165 -13.86 -8.35 -13.23
N ALA A 166 -15.12 -8.25 -13.66
CA ALA A 166 -15.95 -9.41 -13.98
C ALA A 166 -15.37 -10.26 -15.13
N ASP A 167 -14.84 -9.64 -16.18
CA ASP A 167 -14.18 -10.33 -17.28
C ASP A 167 -12.87 -11.00 -16.84
N CYS A 168 -12.07 -10.34 -15.99
CA CYS A 168 -10.87 -10.92 -15.39
C CYS A 168 -11.22 -12.10 -14.48
N VAL A 169 -12.21 -11.97 -13.60
CA VAL A 169 -12.67 -13.04 -12.71
C VAL A 169 -13.20 -14.23 -13.51
N ASN A 170 -14.02 -13.98 -14.53
CA ASN A 170 -14.51 -15.05 -15.43
C ASN A 170 -13.36 -15.75 -16.15
N LYS A 171 -12.35 -15.01 -16.64
CA LYS A 171 -11.16 -15.64 -17.26
C LYS A 171 -10.34 -16.47 -16.27
N ILE A 172 -10.23 -16.06 -15.00
CA ILE A 172 -9.54 -16.84 -13.96
C ILE A 172 -10.32 -18.11 -13.61
N GLN A 173 -11.65 -18.04 -13.48
CA GLN A 173 -12.49 -19.21 -13.20
C GLN A 173 -12.50 -20.22 -14.36
N ILE A 174 -12.49 -19.74 -15.61
CA ILE A 174 -12.40 -20.60 -16.80
C ILE A 174 -10.99 -21.21 -16.94
N GLY A 175 -9.93 -20.50 -16.52
CA GLY A 175 -8.56 -21.03 -16.52
C GLY A 175 -8.28 -22.10 -15.44
N SER A 176 -9.01 -22.08 -14.32
CA SER A 176 -8.86 -23.05 -13.22
C SER A 176 -9.56 -24.40 -13.47
N GLY A 177 -10.29 -24.56 -14.58
CA GLY A 177 -10.98 -25.81 -14.93
C GLY A 177 -10.22 -26.74 -15.89
N SER A 178 -8.92 -26.51 -16.09
CA SER A 178 -8.11 -27.25 -17.07
C SER A 178 -6.76 -27.77 -16.54
N HIS A 179 -6.70 -28.16 -15.27
CA HIS A 179 -5.71 -29.10 -14.74
C HIS A 179 -6.30 -29.97 -13.64
#